data_AF-A0A842YAL8-F1
#
_entry.id   AF-A0A842YAL8-F1
#
_cell.length_a   1.000
_cell.length_b   1.000
_cell.length_c   1.000
_cell.angle_alpha   90.00
_cell.angle_beta   90.00
_cell.angle_gamma   90.00
#
_symmetry.space_group_name_H-M   'P 1'
#
loop_
_entity.id
_entity.type
_entity.pdbx_description
1 polymer ?
#
loop_
_entity_poly.entity_id
_entity_poly.type
_entity_poly.pdbx_seq_one_letter_code
_entity_poly.pdbx_strand_id
1 'polypeptide(L)'
;VLLFTHHPMIWDTTTDGHPFRNIPTKYLCELKERRISYYAIHVPLDRNGPYSTTTSLAQALDINTESEFFEYHGVNVGIIGKTECQSIFELSGKVKETVGHLLKIWINGPPQITNGKVALVAGGGNYPEIVEELSETDVRTYITGVTMQNPDYEPSLRFHEICGKHMINVIAATHYSTEKFACIAIQKLFEDLGLPSEFLDDDPSFSDY
;
A
#
# COMPACT_ATOMS: atom_id res chain seq x y z
N VAL A 1 -2.09 25.44 -11.58
CA VAL A 1 -1.74 24.00 -11.55
C VAL A 1 -1.43 23.65 -10.11
N LEU A 2 -2.02 22.57 -9.62
CA LEU A 2 -1.74 21.98 -8.32
C LEU A 2 -1.12 20.60 -8.57
N LEU A 3 0.06 20.35 -8.00
CA LEU A 3 0.64 19.02 -7.90
C LEU A 3 0.23 18.45 -6.54
N PHE A 4 -0.73 17.53 -6.58
CA PHE A 4 -1.16 16.75 -5.42
C PHE A 4 -0.30 15.49 -5.33
N THR A 5 0.25 15.21 -4.15
CA THR A 5 1.05 14.01 -3.91
C THR A 5 0.66 13.38 -2.58
N HIS A 6 0.82 12.06 -2.49
CA HIS A 6 0.69 11.37 -1.23
C HIS A 6 1.96 11.57 -0.37
N HIS A 7 3.14 11.31 -0.95
CA HIS A 7 4.41 11.41 -0.24
C HIS A 7 5.01 12.82 -0.26
N PRO A 8 5.50 13.34 0.89
CA PRO A 8 6.27 14.59 0.97
C PRO A 8 7.75 14.42 0.63
N MET A 9 8.21 13.18 0.45
CA MET A 9 9.59 12.77 0.23
C MET A 9 9.64 11.68 -0.85
N ILE A 10 10.83 11.47 -1.42
CA ILE A 10 11.08 10.40 -2.38
C ILE A 10 11.27 9.09 -1.62
N TRP A 11 10.54 8.04 -2.00
CA TRP A 11 10.79 6.66 -1.59
C TRP A 11 11.81 6.02 -2.53
N ASP A 12 12.95 5.57 -1.99
CA ASP A 12 14.04 4.94 -2.73
C ASP A 12 14.72 3.87 -1.87
N THR A 13 14.39 2.61 -2.12
CA THR A 13 14.96 1.45 -1.43
C THR A 13 16.31 1.02 -1.98
N THR A 14 16.85 1.69 -3.00
CA THR A 14 18.13 1.32 -3.64
C THR A 14 19.34 2.01 -3.04
N THR A 15 19.13 3.04 -2.22
CA THR A 15 20.21 3.79 -1.57
C THR A 15 20.44 3.31 -0.14
N ASP A 16 21.71 3.17 0.26
CA ASP A 16 22.10 2.79 1.62
C ASP A 16 21.49 3.75 2.67
N GLY A 17 20.95 3.18 3.75
CA GLY A 17 20.37 3.92 4.86
C GLY A 17 18.84 3.94 4.85
N HIS A 18 18.24 5.12 4.99
CA HIS A 18 16.79 5.27 5.06
C HIS A 18 16.18 5.48 3.67
N PRO A 19 15.01 4.88 3.38
CA PRO A 19 14.41 4.93 2.05
C PRO A 19 13.81 6.31 1.70
N PHE A 20 13.87 7.29 2.60
CA PHE A 20 13.27 8.59 2.40
C PHE A 20 14.33 9.65 2.06
N ARG A 21 14.17 10.26 0.89
CA ARG A 21 15.03 11.36 0.44
C ARG A 21 14.23 12.64 0.26
N ASN A 22 14.84 13.76 0.65
CA ASN A 22 14.26 15.06 0.41
C ASN A 22 14.06 15.31 -1.10
N ILE A 23 13.00 16.03 -1.43
CA ILE A 23 12.79 16.57 -2.78
C ILE A 23 13.98 17.48 -3.12
N PRO A 24 14.70 17.25 -4.24
CA PRO A 24 15.80 18.11 -4.64
C PRO A 24 15.40 19.57 -4.75
N THR A 25 16.18 20.48 -4.15
CA THR A 25 15.90 21.93 -4.13
C THR A 25 15.67 22.51 -5.52
N LYS A 26 16.34 21.97 -6.55
CA LYS A 26 16.13 22.37 -7.96
C LYS A 26 14.66 22.24 -8.40
N TYR A 27 13.96 21.18 -7.99
CA TYR A 27 12.56 20.98 -8.35
C TYR A 27 11.65 21.95 -7.61
N LEU A 28 11.97 22.31 -6.37
CA LEU A 28 11.24 23.35 -5.63
C LEU A 28 11.39 24.72 -6.30
N CYS A 29 12.58 25.04 -6.83
CA CYS A 29 12.81 26.24 -7.63
C CYS A 29 11.98 26.22 -8.93
N GLU A 30 12.00 25.11 -9.66
CA GLU A 30 11.23 24.95 -10.90
C GLU A 30 9.71 25.08 -10.66
N LEU A 31 9.17 24.46 -9.61
CA LEU A 31 7.77 24.60 -9.21
C LEU A 31 7.42 26.07 -8.94
N LYS A 32 8.26 26.79 -8.21
CA LYS A 32 8.09 28.21 -7.90
C LYS A 32 8.10 29.08 -9.16
N GLU A 33 9.11 28.91 -10.02
CA GLU A 33 9.26 29.65 -11.28
C GLU A 33 8.05 29.44 -12.21
N ARG A 34 7.55 28.20 -12.27
CA ARG A 34 6.38 27.81 -13.08
C ARG A 34 5.05 28.09 -12.39
N ARG A 35 5.06 28.63 -11.16
CA ARG A 35 3.87 28.91 -10.34
C ARG A 35 2.96 27.68 -10.14
N ILE A 36 3.58 26.53 -9.93
CA ILE A 36 2.90 25.28 -9.60
C ILE A 36 2.81 25.18 -8.07
N SER A 37 1.60 25.04 -7.55
CA SER A 37 1.40 24.76 -6.12
C SER A 37 1.68 23.28 -5.86
N TYR A 38 2.32 22.97 -4.74
CA TYR A 38 2.58 21.60 -4.30
C TYR A 38 1.82 21.33 -3.00
N TYR A 39 1.07 20.23 -2.96
CA TYR A 39 0.32 19.78 -1.79
C TYR A 39 0.61 18.30 -1.55
N ALA A 40 1.12 17.99 -0.37
CA ALA A 40 1.39 16.63 0.07
C ALA A 40 0.50 16.27 1.26
N ILE A 41 -0.10 15.09 1.23
CA ILE A 41 -0.90 14.55 2.33
C ILE A 41 -0.61 13.04 2.48
N HIS A 42 0.09 12.71 3.57
CA HIS A 42 0.56 11.36 3.85
C HIS A 42 -0.43 10.63 4.78
N VAL A 43 -0.06 10.42 6.05
CA VAL A 43 -0.87 9.74 7.08
C VAL A 43 -2.36 10.15 7.11
N PRO A 44 -2.75 11.44 6.96
CA PRO A 44 -4.18 11.78 6.94
C PRO A 44 -4.94 11.19 5.75
N LEU A 45 -4.27 10.93 4.62
CA LEU A 45 -4.82 10.20 3.48
C LEU A 45 -4.80 8.69 3.71
N ASP A 46 -3.88 8.13 4.50
CA ASP A 46 -3.86 6.69 4.83
C ASP A 46 -4.99 6.26 5.76
N ARG A 47 -5.48 7.18 6.60
CA ARG A 47 -6.63 6.94 7.47
C ARG A 47 -7.79 6.37 6.65
N ASN A 48 -8.32 5.20 7.04
CA ASN A 48 -9.40 4.44 6.39
C ASN A 48 -10.69 5.25 6.08
N GLY A 49 -10.59 6.17 5.13
CA GLY A 49 -11.66 6.99 4.59
C GLY A 49 -11.87 6.68 3.11
N PRO A 50 -12.86 7.33 2.47
CA PRO A 50 -13.32 6.98 1.13
C PRO A 50 -12.24 7.10 0.02
N TYR A 51 -11.18 7.88 0.27
CA TYR A 51 -10.08 8.11 -0.68
C TYR A 51 -8.74 7.58 -0.18
N SER A 52 -8.74 6.78 0.89
CA SER A 52 -7.50 6.33 1.51
C SER A 52 -6.77 5.30 0.69
N THR A 53 -5.47 5.13 0.95
CA THR A 53 -4.60 4.18 0.23
C THR A 53 -5.17 2.76 0.30
N THR A 54 -5.37 2.22 1.49
CA THR A 54 -5.93 0.86 1.67
C THR A 54 -7.38 0.74 1.21
N THR A 55 -8.24 1.74 1.47
CA THR A 55 -9.65 1.69 1.01
C THR A 55 -9.76 1.70 -0.51
N SER A 56 -8.99 2.56 -1.18
CA SER A 56 -9.02 2.68 -2.65
C SER A 56 -8.46 1.42 -3.31
N LEU A 57 -7.43 0.81 -2.73
CA LEU A 57 -6.94 -0.50 -3.16
C LEU A 57 -8.00 -1.59 -2.97
N ALA A 58 -8.66 -1.64 -1.81
CA ALA A 58 -9.72 -2.61 -1.54
C ALA A 58 -10.88 -2.48 -2.56
N GLN A 59 -11.29 -1.25 -2.88
CA GLN A 59 -12.29 -0.98 -3.91
C GLN A 59 -11.83 -1.46 -5.30
N ALA A 60 -10.59 -1.18 -5.70
CA ALA A 60 -10.03 -1.64 -6.96
C ALA A 60 -9.92 -3.17 -7.08
N LEU A 61 -9.95 -3.87 -5.94
CA LEU A 61 -9.91 -5.33 -5.84
C LEU A 61 -11.28 -5.95 -5.55
N ASP A 62 -12.38 -5.17 -5.58
CA ASP A 62 -13.72 -5.55 -5.14
C ASP A 62 -13.74 -6.29 -3.77
N ILE A 63 -12.95 -5.79 -2.82
CA ILE A 63 -12.89 -6.30 -1.45
C ILE A 63 -13.81 -5.44 -0.58
N ASN A 64 -14.84 -6.07 -0.02
CA ASN A 64 -15.80 -5.41 0.84
C ASN A 64 -15.22 -5.27 2.25
N THR A 65 -15.02 -4.03 2.71
CA THR A 65 -14.49 -3.76 4.05
C THR A 65 -15.46 -4.26 5.13
N GLU A 66 -14.96 -5.06 6.09
CA GLU A 66 -15.73 -5.52 7.26
C GLU A 66 -15.30 -4.80 8.54
N SER A 67 -14.00 -4.56 8.70
CA SER A 67 -13.44 -3.86 9.85
C SER A 67 -12.12 -3.19 9.51
N GLU A 68 -11.74 -2.22 10.34
CA GLU A 68 -10.43 -1.59 10.32
C GLU A 68 -9.50 -2.24 11.36
N PHE A 69 -8.20 -2.18 11.14
CA PHE A 69 -7.20 -2.65 12.09
C PHE A 69 -5.90 -1.86 11.94
N PHE A 70 -4.97 -2.06 12.88
CA PHE A 70 -3.65 -1.44 12.92
C PHE A 70 -3.65 0.10 12.97
N GLU A 71 -3.39 0.63 14.17
CA GLU A 71 -3.21 2.06 14.39
C GLU A 71 -1.79 2.50 14.00
N TYR A 72 -1.70 3.47 13.09
CA TYR A 72 -0.47 4.11 12.66
C TYR A 72 -0.59 5.62 12.83
N HIS A 73 0.22 6.21 13.71
CA HIS A 73 0.20 7.65 14.01
C HIS A 73 -1.20 8.21 14.37
N GLY A 74 -1.99 7.46 15.16
CA GLY A 74 -3.30 7.89 15.66
C GLY A 74 -4.46 7.71 14.68
N VAL A 75 -4.25 6.98 13.57
CA VAL A 75 -5.30 6.61 12.62
C VAL A 75 -5.20 5.13 12.27
N ASN A 76 -6.32 4.46 12.02
CA ASN A 76 -6.30 3.11 11.45
C ASN A 76 -6.03 3.17 9.95
N VAL A 77 -5.12 2.31 9.49
CA VAL A 77 -4.71 2.24 8.08
C VAL A 77 -4.89 0.84 7.46
N GLY A 78 -5.13 -0.18 8.29
CA GLY A 78 -5.38 -1.54 7.84
C GLY A 78 -6.87 -1.82 7.66
N ILE A 79 -7.19 -2.66 6.67
CA ILE A 79 -8.55 -3.15 6.40
C ILE A 79 -8.57 -4.67 6.47
N ILE A 80 -9.54 -5.22 7.20
CA ILE A 80 -10.00 -6.60 7.03
C ILE A 80 -11.28 -6.56 6.22
N GLY A 81 -11.31 -7.32 5.14
CA GLY A 81 -12.45 -7.36 4.22
C GLY A 81 -12.73 -8.74 3.64
N LYS A 82 -13.81 -8.82 2.88
CA LYS A 82 -14.27 -10.03 2.18
C LYS A 82 -14.00 -9.97 0.69
N THR A 83 -13.45 -11.05 0.17
CA THR A 83 -13.27 -11.32 -1.26
C THR A 83 -14.03 -12.58 -1.67
N GLU A 84 -14.42 -12.63 -2.94
CA GLU A 84 -14.98 -13.84 -3.57
C GLU A 84 -13.90 -14.85 -3.98
N CYS A 85 -12.62 -14.43 -4.00
CA CYS A 85 -11.49 -15.32 -4.28
C CYS A 85 -11.40 -16.43 -3.22
N GLN A 86 -11.25 -17.67 -3.66
CA GLN A 86 -11.22 -18.84 -2.79
C GLN A 86 -9.79 -19.19 -2.33
N SER A 87 -8.78 -18.65 -3.00
CA SER A 87 -7.37 -18.90 -2.69
C SER A 87 -6.49 -17.68 -2.93
N ILE A 88 -5.31 -17.69 -2.31
CA ILE A 88 -4.26 -16.69 -2.56
C ILE A 88 -3.86 -16.64 -4.04
N PHE A 89 -3.95 -17.75 -4.77
CA PHE A 89 -3.60 -17.78 -6.19
C PHE A 89 -4.60 -16.97 -7.03
N GLU A 90 -5.91 -17.16 -6.80
CA GLU A 90 -6.95 -16.38 -7.46
C GLU A 90 -6.84 -14.89 -7.11
N LEU A 91 -6.67 -14.59 -5.82
CA LEU A 91 -6.50 -13.22 -5.36
C LEU A 91 -5.24 -12.57 -5.95
N SER A 92 -4.13 -13.29 -6.03
CA SER A 92 -2.90 -12.81 -6.65
C SER A 92 -3.06 -12.57 -8.15
N GLY A 93 -3.87 -13.38 -8.85
CA GLY A 93 -4.23 -13.15 -10.25
C GLY A 93 -4.97 -11.82 -10.42
N LYS A 94 -5.97 -11.58 -9.56
CA LYS A 94 -6.72 -10.32 -9.52
C LYS A 94 -5.82 -9.12 -9.22
N VAL A 95 -5.00 -9.21 -8.16
CA VAL A 95 -4.06 -8.14 -7.79
C VAL A 95 -3.09 -7.84 -8.94
N LYS A 96 -2.55 -8.88 -9.60
CA LYS A 96 -1.63 -8.73 -10.75
C LYS A 96 -2.29 -7.98 -11.90
N GLU A 97 -3.53 -8.32 -12.24
CA GLU A 97 -4.29 -7.63 -13.29
C GLU A 97 -4.56 -6.17 -12.90
N THR A 98 -5.00 -5.93 -11.66
CA THR A 98 -5.30 -4.60 -11.14
C THR A 98 -4.08 -3.68 -11.10
N VAL A 99 -2.90 -4.17 -10.70
CA VAL A 99 -1.68 -3.34 -10.62
C VAL A 99 -0.88 -3.29 -11.92
N GLY A 100 -1.08 -4.27 -12.82
CA GLY A 100 -0.46 -4.31 -14.15
C GLY A 100 0.95 -4.89 -14.21
N HIS A 101 1.45 -5.53 -13.14
CA HIS A 101 2.80 -6.10 -13.10
C HIS A 101 2.89 -7.38 -12.24
N LEU A 102 4.01 -8.10 -12.36
CA LEU A 102 4.28 -9.30 -11.56
C LEU A 102 4.37 -8.95 -10.07
N LEU A 103 3.94 -9.88 -9.22
CA LEU A 103 3.88 -9.76 -7.76
C LEU A 103 4.98 -10.60 -7.11
N LYS A 104 5.28 -10.32 -5.83
CA LYS A 104 5.97 -11.26 -4.94
C LYS A 104 4.96 -11.90 -4.01
N ILE A 105 4.97 -13.22 -3.92
CA ILE A 105 4.01 -13.98 -3.10
C ILE A 105 4.79 -14.84 -2.11
N TRP A 106 4.37 -14.79 -0.84
CA TRP A 106 4.93 -15.58 0.26
C TRP A 106 3.84 -16.56 0.73
N ILE A 107 4.03 -17.84 0.45
CA ILE A 107 3.09 -18.90 0.83
C ILE A 107 3.62 -19.56 2.11
N ASN A 108 3.15 -19.07 3.25
CA ASN A 108 3.57 -19.53 4.58
C ASN A 108 2.60 -20.55 5.19
N GLY A 109 1.43 -20.73 4.59
CA GLY A 109 0.35 -21.58 5.08
C GLY A 109 -0.50 -22.19 3.97
N PRO A 110 -1.65 -22.78 4.33
CA PRO A 110 -2.62 -23.26 3.36
C PRO A 110 -3.03 -22.14 2.39
N PRO A 111 -3.18 -22.43 1.08
CA PRO A 111 -3.49 -21.39 0.09
C PRO A 111 -4.96 -20.96 0.10
N GLN A 112 -5.85 -21.67 0.80
CA GLN A 112 -7.28 -21.36 0.86
C GLN A 112 -7.56 -20.12 1.72
N ILE A 113 -8.41 -19.24 1.21
CA ILE A 113 -8.90 -18.08 1.96
C ILE A 113 -10.08 -18.53 2.82
N THR A 114 -9.88 -18.55 4.13
CA THR A 114 -10.92 -18.98 5.07
C THR A 114 -11.99 -17.89 5.21
N ASN A 115 -13.26 -18.26 5.07
CA ASN A 115 -14.42 -17.36 5.16
C ASN A 115 -14.37 -16.14 4.20
N GLY A 116 -13.58 -16.21 3.13
CA GLY A 116 -13.35 -15.09 2.20
C GLY A 116 -12.60 -13.90 2.83
N LYS A 117 -12.04 -14.03 4.04
CA LYS A 117 -11.42 -12.92 4.77
C LYS A 117 -9.97 -12.69 4.38
N VAL A 118 -9.64 -11.44 4.09
CA VAL A 118 -8.29 -10.98 3.75
C VAL A 118 -7.98 -9.68 4.48
N ALA A 119 -6.71 -9.44 4.76
CA ALA A 119 -6.22 -8.20 5.32
C ALA A 119 -5.43 -7.41 4.29
N LEU A 120 -5.46 -6.09 4.36
CA LEU A 120 -4.72 -5.18 3.50
C LEU A 120 -4.14 -4.02 4.30
N VAL A 121 -2.91 -3.63 3.99
CA VAL A 121 -2.35 -2.31 4.30
C VAL A 121 -1.54 -1.90 3.07
N ALA A 122 -1.95 -0.83 2.38
CA ALA A 122 -1.21 -0.34 1.22
C ALA A 122 0.16 0.24 1.63
N GLY A 123 1.11 0.26 0.69
CA GLY A 123 2.42 0.85 0.89
C GLY A 123 3.39 0.00 1.73
N GLY A 124 4.04 0.64 2.69
CA GLY A 124 5.05 0.05 3.58
C GLY A 124 4.46 -0.81 4.71
N GLY A 125 3.56 -1.75 4.41
CA GLY A 125 2.86 -2.56 5.41
C GLY A 125 3.64 -3.77 5.94
N ASN A 126 4.98 -3.77 5.94
CA ASN A 126 5.82 -4.85 6.47
C ASN A 126 6.26 -4.64 7.92
N TYR A 127 5.40 -4.04 8.75
CA TYR A 127 5.65 -3.91 10.19
C TYR A 127 5.31 -5.22 10.92
N PRO A 128 6.17 -5.72 11.82
CA PRO A 128 5.88 -6.89 12.67
C PRO A 128 4.52 -6.82 13.38
N GLU A 129 4.17 -5.65 13.90
CA GLU A 129 2.96 -5.41 14.69
C GLU A 129 1.68 -5.69 13.90
N ILE A 130 1.69 -5.42 12.58
CA ILE A 130 0.57 -5.73 11.68
C ILE A 130 0.28 -7.23 11.71
N VAL A 131 1.32 -8.05 11.53
CA VAL A 131 1.17 -9.50 11.43
C VAL A 131 1.03 -10.17 12.80
N GLU A 132 1.52 -9.54 13.86
CA GLU A 132 1.20 -9.91 15.24
C GLU A 132 -0.30 -9.73 15.52
N GLU A 133 -0.89 -8.58 15.16
CA GLU A 133 -2.33 -8.34 15.33
C GLU A 133 -3.17 -9.31 14.49
N LEU A 134 -2.79 -9.55 13.22
CA LEU A 134 -3.48 -10.55 12.37
C LEU A 134 -3.37 -11.97 12.91
N SER A 135 -2.28 -12.31 13.60
CA SER A 135 -2.07 -13.64 14.15
C SER A 135 -3.09 -14.04 15.22
N GLU A 136 -3.68 -13.04 15.89
CA GLU A 136 -4.75 -13.20 16.89
C GLU A 136 -6.15 -13.33 16.25
N THR A 137 -6.24 -13.30 14.91
CA THR A 137 -7.50 -13.44 14.15
C THR A 137 -7.56 -14.76 13.37
N ASP A 138 -8.63 -14.98 12.59
CA ASP A 138 -8.75 -16.08 11.61
C ASP A 138 -8.23 -15.73 10.21
N VAL A 139 -7.71 -14.51 10.00
CA VAL A 139 -7.23 -14.04 8.69
C VAL A 139 -5.81 -14.55 8.41
N ARG A 140 -5.60 -15.23 7.27
CA ARG A 140 -4.30 -15.83 6.88
C ARG A 140 -3.84 -15.42 5.48
N THR A 141 -4.43 -14.39 4.92
CA THR A 141 -4.02 -13.81 3.63
C THR A 141 -3.97 -12.30 3.77
N TYR A 142 -2.80 -11.75 3.49
CA TYR A 142 -2.47 -10.35 3.70
C TYR A 142 -1.92 -9.73 2.41
N ILE A 143 -2.37 -8.53 2.06
CA ILE A 143 -1.89 -7.77 0.90
C ILE A 143 -1.16 -6.52 1.41
N THR A 144 0.06 -6.30 0.90
CA THR A 144 0.85 -5.10 1.18
C THR A 144 1.66 -4.67 -0.06
N GLY A 145 2.32 -3.52 0.00
CA GLY A 145 3.23 -3.07 -1.05
C GLY A 145 4.63 -3.66 -0.88
N VAL A 146 5.26 -3.35 0.25
CA VAL A 146 6.66 -3.67 0.52
C VAL A 146 6.79 -5.00 1.27
N THR A 147 7.67 -5.88 0.81
CA THR A 147 8.12 -7.08 1.53
C THR A 147 9.63 -7.29 1.53
N MET A 148 10.42 -6.32 1.04
CA MET A 148 11.88 -6.43 1.03
C MET A 148 12.44 -6.81 2.40
N GLN A 149 13.26 -7.87 2.42
CA GLN A 149 14.03 -8.27 3.58
C GLN A 149 15.32 -7.46 3.63
N ASN A 150 15.33 -6.40 4.43
CA ASN A 150 16.49 -5.54 4.58
C ASN A 150 17.27 -5.91 5.86
N PRO A 151 18.52 -6.42 5.75
CA PRO A 151 19.36 -6.74 6.90
C PRO A 151 19.62 -5.56 7.84
N ASP A 152 19.62 -4.34 7.31
CA ASP A 152 19.83 -3.12 8.07
C ASP A 152 18.54 -2.57 8.71
N TYR A 153 17.40 -3.20 8.44
CA TYR A 153 16.11 -2.87 9.03
C TYR A 153 15.43 -4.13 9.58
N GLU A 154 15.81 -4.47 10.80
CA GLU A 154 15.36 -5.67 11.55
C GLU A 154 13.84 -5.89 11.55
N PRO A 155 12.96 -4.87 11.64
CA PRO A 155 11.51 -5.09 11.58
C PRO A 155 11.05 -5.78 10.30
N SER A 156 11.70 -5.52 9.15
CA SER A 156 11.37 -6.22 7.91
C SER A 156 11.64 -7.72 7.98
N LEU A 157 12.69 -8.14 8.69
CA LEU A 157 13.00 -9.56 8.88
C LEU A 157 12.02 -10.23 9.84
N ARG A 158 11.70 -9.56 10.95
CA ARG A 158 10.71 -10.05 11.92
C ARG A 158 9.32 -10.22 11.31
N PHE A 159 8.91 -9.31 10.44
CA PHE A 159 7.66 -9.45 9.69
C PHE A 159 7.56 -10.81 8.99
N HIS A 160 8.61 -11.23 8.28
CA HIS A 160 8.64 -12.54 7.60
C HIS A 160 8.69 -13.71 8.58
N GLU A 161 9.45 -13.60 9.66
CA GLU A 161 9.50 -14.62 10.72
C GLU A 161 8.11 -14.88 11.31
N ILE A 162 7.39 -13.82 11.66
CA ILE A 162 6.04 -13.90 12.25
C ILE A 162 5.05 -14.45 11.23
N CYS A 163 5.12 -14.01 9.96
CA CYS A 163 4.30 -14.58 8.89
C CYS A 163 4.49 -16.10 8.76
N GLY A 164 5.75 -16.57 8.78
CA GLY A 164 6.08 -17.99 8.75
C GLY A 164 5.52 -18.74 9.95
N LYS A 165 5.76 -18.22 11.16
CA LYS A 165 5.31 -18.83 12.43
C LYS A 165 3.79 -18.96 12.51
N HIS A 166 3.05 -17.97 12.02
CA HIS A 166 1.59 -17.91 12.12
C HIS A 166 0.86 -18.29 10.82
N MET A 167 1.61 -18.80 9.82
CA MET A 167 1.09 -19.26 8.54
C MET A 167 0.29 -18.18 7.79
N ILE A 168 0.71 -16.92 7.87
CA ILE A 168 0.09 -15.80 7.18
C ILE A 168 0.72 -15.69 5.79
N ASN A 169 -0.09 -15.95 4.76
CA ASN A 169 0.35 -15.76 3.38
C ASN A 169 0.34 -14.29 3.00
N VAL A 170 1.32 -13.84 2.21
CA VAL A 170 1.49 -12.43 1.84
C VAL A 170 1.52 -12.26 0.32
N ILE A 171 0.74 -11.32 -0.19
CA ILE A 171 0.83 -10.81 -1.56
C ILE A 171 1.47 -9.41 -1.49
N ALA A 172 2.62 -9.25 -2.12
CA ALA A 172 3.31 -7.97 -2.24
C ALA A 172 3.14 -7.40 -3.66
N ALA A 173 2.71 -6.14 -3.75
CA ALA A 173 2.41 -5.47 -5.01
C ALA A 173 3.06 -4.08 -5.11
N THR A 174 4.29 -3.91 -4.60
CA THR A 174 5.10 -2.68 -4.53
C THR A 174 4.46 -1.51 -3.77
N HIS A 175 5.30 -0.61 -3.26
CA HIS A 175 4.83 0.56 -2.50
C HIS A 175 3.94 1.43 -3.39
N TYR A 176 4.47 1.84 -4.55
CA TYR A 176 3.77 2.69 -5.51
C TYR A 176 2.42 2.10 -5.95
N SER A 177 2.42 0.85 -6.41
CA SER A 177 1.24 0.27 -7.06
C SER A 177 0.09 -0.01 -6.09
N THR A 178 0.35 -0.16 -4.80
CA THR A 178 -0.71 -0.33 -3.79
C THR A 178 -1.30 1.01 -3.34
N GLU A 179 -0.54 2.10 -3.35
CA GLU A 179 -1.01 3.42 -2.91
C GLU A 179 -1.59 4.29 -4.04
N LYS A 180 -1.21 4.05 -5.30
CA LYS A 180 -1.62 4.90 -6.44
C LYS A 180 -3.13 5.07 -6.58
N PHE A 181 -3.92 4.09 -6.13
CA PHE A 181 -5.38 4.13 -6.16
C PHE A 181 -5.96 5.29 -5.35
N ALA A 182 -5.32 5.73 -4.26
CA ALA A 182 -5.74 6.92 -3.54
C ALA A 182 -5.58 8.19 -4.37
N CYS A 183 -4.46 8.34 -5.07
CA CYS A 183 -4.23 9.47 -5.98
C CYS A 183 -5.23 9.47 -7.14
N ILE A 184 -5.57 8.29 -7.69
CA ILE A 184 -6.62 8.14 -8.71
C ILE A 184 -7.99 8.54 -8.14
N ALA A 185 -8.32 8.11 -6.92
CA ALA A 185 -9.59 8.47 -6.27
C ALA A 185 -9.70 9.97 -5.99
N ILE A 186 -8.60 10.62 -5.58
CA ILE A 186 -8.54 12.08 -5.39
C ILE A 186 -8.62 12.82 -6.74
N GLN A 187 -7.97 12.30 -7.79
CA GLN A 187 -8.10 12.84 -9.15
C GLN A 187 -9.57 12.84 -9.57
N LYS A 188 -10.29 11.74 -9.31
CA LYS A 188 -11.72 11.65 -9.59
C LYS A 188 -12.55 12.68 -8.79
N LEU A 189 -12.24 12.85 -7.51
CA LEU A 189 -12.86 13.89 -6.67
C LEU A 189 -12.66 15.30 -7.27
N PHE A 190 -11.47 15.62 -7.78
CA PHE A 190 -11.24 16.90 -8.42
C PHE A 190 -12.05 17.08 -9.71
N GLU A 191 -12.17 16.05 -10.54
CA GLU A 191 -13.04 16.09 -11.73
C GLU A 191 -14.50 16.36 -11.35
N ASP A 192 -15.00 15.68 -10.31
CA ASP A 192 -16.38 15.81 -9.84
C ASP A 192 -16.66 17.22 -9.26
N LEU A 193 -15.62 17.92 -8.80
CA LEU A 193 -15.65 19.34 -8.41
C LEU A 193 -15.51 20.31 -9.60
N GLY A 194 -15.41 19.81 -10.83
CA GLY A 194 -15.26 20.62 -12.04
C GLY A 194 -13.83 21.10 -12.29
N LEU A 195 -12.83 20.48 -11.66
CA LEU A 195 -11.41 20.81 -11.84
C LEU A 195 -10.77 19.81 -12.83
N PRO A 196 -10.30 20.28 -14.01
CA PRO A 196 -9.56 19.42 -14.93
C PRO A 196 -8.32 18.85 -14.25
N SER A 197 -8.23 17.52 -14.20
CA SER A 197 -7.23 16.80 -13.42
C SER A 197 -6.78 15.56 -14.16
N GLU A 198 -5.49 15.25 -14.11
CA GLU A 198 -4.91 14.04 -14.65
C GLU A 198 -4.10 13.32 -13.57
N PHE A 199 -4.09 11.99 -13.61
CA PHE A 199 -3.18 11.19 -12.79
C PHE A 199 -1.86 11.02 -13.54
N LEU A 200 -0.75 11.36 -12.89
CA LEU A 200 0.59 11.18 -13.44
C LEU A 200 1.15 9.85 -12.90
N ASP A 201 1.31 8.88 -13.79
CA ASP A 201 1.87 7.56 -13.46
C ASP A 201 3.38 7.64 -13.19
N ASP A 202 3.89 6.66 -12.45
CA ASP A 202 5.31 6.46 -12.14
C ASP A 202 5.63 4.96 -12.23
N ASP A 203 6.91 4.61 -12.29
CA ASP A 203 7.33 3.22 -12.42
C ASP A 203 7.35 2.51 -11.05
N PRO A 204 6.78 1.30 -10.93
CA PRO A 204 6.87 0.53 -9.70
C PRO A 204 8.33 0.11 -9.42
N SER A 205 8.77 0.20 -8.16
CA SER A 205 10.08 -0.31 -7.76
C SER A 205 10.03 -1.77 -7.34
N PHE A 206 10.60 -2.67 -8.15
CA PHE A 206 10.67 -4.09 -7.78
C PHE A 206 11.71 -4.41 -6.70
N SER A 207 12.49 -3.42 -6.24
CA SER A 207 13.29 -3.56 -5.01
C SER A 207 12.43 -3.53 -3.75
N ASP A 208 11.13 -3.22 -3.85
CA ASP A 208 10.21 -3.30 -2.71
C ASP A 208 9.90 -4.74 -2.26
N TYR A 209 10.33 -5.77 -3.02
CA TYR A 209 10.00 -7.19 -2.79
C TYR A 209 10.90 -7.94 -1.83
#